data_AF-A0A524NEP7-F1
#
_entry.id   AF-A0A524NEP7-F1
#
_cell.length_a   1.000
_cell.length_b   1.000
_cell.length_c   1.000
_cell.angle_alpha   90.00
_cell.angle_beta   90.00
_cell.angle_gamma   90.00
#
_symmetry.space_group_name_H-M   'P 1'
#
loop_
_entity.id
_entity.type
_entity.pdbx_description
1 polymer ?
#
loop_
_entity_poly.entity_id
_entity_poly.type
_entity_poly.pdbx_seq_one_letter_code
_entity_poly.pdbx_strand_id
1 'polypeptide(L)'
;MMKMILLLTGILWMFSPIQAQHPDWEGGYADGCTSVTAGKKATADGSVITSHTDDSHRTRSWMDIVPARKHENGATSPMFHRVANDSFAMPSYSHIPIGEIPQVKLTHQFLNTAYPSMNQYQLGIGESTFGGREELQSDSGLIDCQRLCRLMLERCKTAREAIELAGELT
;
A
#
# COMPACT_ATOMS: atom_id res chain seq x y z
N MET A 1 -57.95 -47.35 8.52
CA MET A 1 -58.02 -45.94 8.97
C MET A 1 -56.64 -45.58 9.51
N MET A 2 -55.78 -44.93 8.72
CA MET A 2 -55.55 -43.47 8.73
C MET A 2 -54.86 -43.07 10.06
N LYS A 3 -53.60 -42.61 10.12
CA LYS A 3 -52.93 -41.61 9.28
C LYS A 3 -51.42 -41.86 9.18
N MET A 4 -50.93 -41.67 7.97
CA MET A 4 -49.54 -41.49 7.56
C MET A 4 -49.07 -40.13 8.10
N ILE A 5 -48.07 -40.11 8.97
CA ILE A 5 -47.41 -38.87 9.41
C ILE A 5 -46.10 -38.78 8.62
N LEU A 6 -46.13 -37.97 7.56
CA LEU A 6 -44.93 -37.57 6.82
C LEU A 6 -44.01 -36.78 7.79
N LEU A 7 -42.85 -37.32 8.12
CA LEU A 7 -41.72 -36.52 8.59
C LEU A 7 -41.08 -35.83 7.37
N LEU A 8 -41.54 -34.63 7.05
CA LEU A 8 -40.77 -33.67 6.26
C LEU A 8 -39.66 -33.13 7.18
N THR A 9 -38.50 -33.77 7.18
CA THR A 9 -37.27 -33.15 7.70
C THR A 9 -36.90 -32.03 6.75
N GLY A 10 -37.35 -30.82 7.06
CA GLY A 10 -36.96 -29.60 6.36
C GLY A 10 -35.46 -29.41 6.48
N ILE A 11 -34.76 -29.58 5.36
CA ILE A 11 -33.41 -29.04 5.20
C ILE A 11 -33.61 -27.53 5.14
N LEU A 12 -33.56 -26.85 6.29
CA LEU A 12 -33.29 -25.42 6.32
C LEU A 12 -31.89 -25.25 5.75
N TRP A 13 -31.82 -24.89 4.47
CA TRP A 13 -30.68 -24.18 3.94
C TRP A 13 -30.57 -22.91 4.76
N MET A 14 -29.68 -22.92 5.74
CA MET A 14 -29.12 -21.70 6.30
C MET A 14 -28.32 -21.04 5.18
N PHE A 15 -29.03 -20.34 4.28
CA PHE A 15 -28.46 -19.19 3.62
C PHE A 15 -28.21 -18.18 4.73
N SER A 16 -27.06 -18.30 5.40
CA SER A 16 -26.43 -17.09 5.92
C SER A 16 -26.29 -16.20 4.69
N PRO A 17 -26.90 -15.00 4.64
CA PRO A 17 -26.34 -14.02 3.74
C PRO A 17 -24.86 -13.95 4.12
N ILE A 18 -24.00 -14.33 3.18
CA ILE A 18 -22.66 -13.76 3.17
C ILE A 18 -22.97 -12.28 3.00
N GLN A 19 -23.16 -11.58 4.12
CA GLN A 19 -23.04 -10.14 4.14
C GLN A 19 -21.58 -9.93 3.76
N ALA A 20 -21.38 -9.74 2.46
CA ALA A 20 -20.25 -8.98 1.97
C ALA A 20 -20.14 -7.77 2.90
N GLN A 21 -18.93 -7.50 3.38
CA GLN A 21 -18.64 -6.35 4.22
C GLN A 21 -19.49 -5.16 3.77
N HIS A 22 -20.20 -4.53 4.71
CA HIS A 22 -20.84 -3.26 4.42
C HIS A 22 -19.77 -2.38 3.77
N PRO A 23 -20.04 -1.78 2.61
CA PRO A 23 -19.02 -1.01 1.93
C PRO A 23 -18.63 0.15 2.87
N ASP A 24 -17.33 0.26 3.17
CA ASP A 24 -16.79 1.01 4.32
C ASP A 24 -17.00 2.55 4.22
N TRP A 25 -17.59 3.04 3.12
CA TRP A 25 -17.87 4.45 2.84
C TRP A 25 -18.98 5.08 3.72
N GLU A 26 -19.73 4.31 4.51
CA GLU A 26 -20.77 4.85 5.41
C GLU A 26 -20.22 5.48 6.72
N GLY A 27 -18.91 5.53 6.93
CA GLY A 27 -18.29 5.95 8.20
C GLY A 27 -17.36 7.17 8.18
N GLY A 28 -17.12 7.81 7.04
CA GLY A 28 -16.14 8.90 6.93
C GLY A 28 -14.67 8.46 6.95
N TYR A 29 -14.42 7.16 6.77
CA TYR A 29 -13.10 6.58 6.57
C TYR A 29 -12.90 6.28 5.07
N ALA A 30 -11.66 6.29 4.59
CA ALA A 30 -11.36 5.93 3.20
C ALA A 30 -11.68 4.44 2.96
N ASP A 31 -12.10 4.10 1.74
CA ASP A 31 -12.23 2.69 1.32
C ASP A 31 -10.91 1.97 1.60
N GLY A 32 -11.00 0.78 2.20
CA GLY A 32 -9.82 0.04 2.63
C GLY A 32 -9.06 -0.53 1.44
N CYS A 33 -7.82 -0.07 1.23
CA CYS A 33 -6.90 -0.70 0.30
C CYS A 33 -6.82 -2.21 0.58
N THR A 34 -6.95 -3.03 -0.47
CA THR A 34 -6.85 -4.48 -0.39
C THR A 34 -5.51 -4.93 -0.98
N SER A 35 -4.71 -5.63 -0.19
CA SER A 35 -3.43 -6.20 -0.63
C SER A 35 -3.58 -7.68 -1.00
N VAL A 36 -3.02 -8.06 -2.15
CA VAL A 36 -3.00 -9.44 -2.63
C VAL A 36 -1.54 -9.87 -2.83
N THR A 37 -1.13 -10.92 -2.12
CA THR A 37 0.22 -11.48 -2.23
C THR A 37 0.17 -12.98 -2.49
N ALA A 38 1.04 -13.47 -3.36
CA ALA A 38 1.20 -14.89 -3.63
C ALA A 38 2.67 -15.26 -3.77
N GLY A 39 3.12 -16.20 -2.94
CA GLY A 39 4.48 -16.74 -3.06
C GLY A 39 4.63 -17.71 -4.22
N LYS A 40 5.85 -17.93 -4.69
CA LYS A 40 6.18 -18.79 -5.84
C LYS A 40 5.66 -20.24 -5.80
N LYS A 41 5.26 -20.74 -4.63
CA LYS A 41 4.67 -22.08 -4.48
C LYS A 41 3.14 -22.08 -4.59
N ALA A 42 2.52 -20.91 -4.56
CA ALA A 42 1.07 -20.72 -4.65
C ALA A 42 0.61 -20.29 -6.05
N THR A 43 1.54 -19.87 -6.92
CA THR A 43 1.27 -19.45 -8.30
C THR A 43 1.48 -20.60 -9.28
N ALA A 44 0.72 -20.60 -10.38
CA ALA A 44 0.76 -21.67 -11.39
C ALA A 44 2.08 -21.72 -12.18
N ASP A 45 2.76 -20.58 -12.30
CA ASP A 45 3.97 -20.40 -13.11
C ASP A 45 5.25 -20.18 -12.27
N GLY A 46 5.13 -20.22 -10.94
CA GLY A 46 6.26 -19.97 -10.03
C GLY A 46 6.62 -18.49 -9.85
N SER A 47 5.81 -17.55 -10.36
CA SER A 47 5.98 -16.12 -10.14
C SER A 47 5.73 -15.74 -8.67
N VAL A 48 6.29 -14.61 -8.23
CA VAL A 48 5.93 -13.98 -6.95
C VAL A 48 5.06 -12.77 -7.28
N ILE A 49 3.90 -12.66 -6.63
CA ILE A 49 2.93 -11.61 -6.88
C ILE A 49 2.79 -10.77 -5.61
N THR A 50 2.86 -9.45 -5.78
CA THR A 50 2.40 -8.46 -4.81
C THR A 50 1.60 -7.40 -5.55
N SER A 51 0.43 -7.05 -5.03
CA SER A 51 -0.48 -6.07 -5.62
C SER A 51 -1.33 -5.45 -4.51
N HIS A 52 -1.82 -4.23 -4.74
CA HIS A 52 -2.77 -3.56 -3.85
C HIS A 52 -3.74 -2.69 -4.67
N THR A 53 -4.96 -2.52 -4.16
CA THR A 53 -5.83 -1.41 -4.58
C THR A 53 -5.39 -0.13 -3.86
N ASP A 54 -5.52 1.03 -4.51
CA ASP A 54 -5.25 2.34 -3.92
C ASP A 54 -6.55 3.14 -3.88
N ASP A 55 -7.25 3.01 -2.76
CA ASP A 55 -8.64 3.44 -2.60
C ASP A 55 -8.74 4.78 -1.85
N SER A 56 -7.70 5.62 -1.91
CA SER A 56 -7.67 6.90 -1.17
C SER A 56 -8.61 7.98 -1.71
N HIS A 57 -9.10 7.83 -2.95
CA HIS A 57 -9.82 8.84 -3.74
C HIS A 57 -9.10 10.19 -3.90
N ARG A 58 -7.81 10.27 -3.53
CA ARG A 58 -6.99 11.51 -3.51
C ARG A 58 -5.64 11.34 -4.21
N THR A 59 -5.21 10.10 -4.45
CA THR A 59 -3.98 9.82 -5.18
C THR A 59 -4.18 9.97 -6.68
N ARG A 60 -3.08 10.30 -7.34
CA ARG A 60 -2.99 10.40 -8.80
C ARG A 60 -3.09 9.03 -9.47
N SER A 61 -3.61 9.00 -10.69
CA SER A 61 -3.63 7.79 -11.54
C SER A 61 -2.57 7.77 -12.64
N TRP A 62 -1.85 8.88 -12.87
CA TRP A 62 -0.75 8.90 -13.83
C TRP A 62 0.47 8.19 -13.26
N MET A 63 1.27 7.63 -14.17
CA MET A 63 2.49 6.88 -13.87
C MET A 63 3.62 7.32 -14.80
N ASP A 64 4.84 7.29 -14.28
CA ASP A 64 6.07 7.58 -15.02
C ASP A 64 7.22 6.68 -14.57
N ILE A 65 8.31 6.68 -15.34
CA ILE A 65 9.55 6.00 -14.96
C ILE A 65 10.50 7.07 -14.43
N VAL A 66 10.87 6.97 -13.16
CA VAL A 66 11.88 7.85 -12.56
C VAL A 66 13.25 7.24 -12.86
N PRO A 67 14.15 7.94 -13.58
CA PRO A 67 15.45 7.41 -13.94
C PRO A 67 16.39 7.32 -12.72
N ALA A 68 17.34 6.39 -12.80
CA ALA A 68 18.44 6.27 -11.86
C ALA A 68 19.26 7.57 -11.84
N ARG A 69 19.71 8.01 -10.66
CA ARG A 69 20.48 9.26 -10.50
C ARG A 69 21.76 9.05 -9.72
N LYS A 70 22.75 9.87 -10.03
CA LYS A 70 23.95 10.09 -9.22
C LYS A 70 23.76 11.35 -8.39
N HIS A 71 24.17 11.31 -7.14
CA HIS A 71 24.10 12.44 -6.21
C HIS A 71 25.50 12.83 -5.74
N GLU A 72 25.66 14.12 -5.44
CA GLU A 72 26.90 14.66 -4.85
C GLU A 72 27.07 14.18 -3.40
N ASN A 73 28.30 14.26 -2.89
CA ASN A 73 28.57 13.93 -1.50
C ASN A 73 27.88 14.93 -0.58
N GLY A 74 27.21 14.44 0.47
CA GLY A 74 26.46 15.29 1.40
C GLY A 74 25.08 15.73 0.89
N ALA A 75 24.65 15.25 -0.28
CA ALA A 75 23.29 15.50 -0.75
C ALA A 75 22.25 14.94 0.22
N THR A 76 21.09 15.61 0.26
CA THR A 76 19.95 15.22 1.09
C THR A 76 18.73 14.90 0.21
N SER A 77 17.76 14.20 0.80
CA SER A 77 16.46 13.93 0.20
C SER A 77 15.38 14.58 1.06
N PRO A 78 14.54 15.48 0.51
CA PRO A 78 13.47 16.11 1.26
C PRO A 78 12.36 15.09 1.60
N MET A 79 11.82 15.23 2.81
CA MET A 79 10.68 14.49 3.32
C MET A 79 9.46 15.41 3.41
N PHE A 80 8.28 14.82 3.27
CA PHE A 80 7.03 15.54 3.19
C PHE A 80 5.98 14.89 4.07
N HIS A 81 5.14 15.72 4.66
CA HIS A 81 3.89 15.31 5.27
C HIS A 81 2.76 15.48 4.25
N ARG A 82 1.96 14.43 4.07
CA ARG A 82 0.83 14.40 3.15
C ARG A 82 -0.41 14.98 3.83
N VAL A 83 -1.00 16.02 3.24
CA VAL A 83 -2.23 16.67 3.75
C VAL A 83 -3.32 16.69 2.70
N ALA A 84 -4.58 16.58 3.12
CA ALA A 84 -5.72 16.70 2.23
C ALA A 84 -5.76 18.11 1.59
N ASN A 85 -6.07 18.15 0.28
CA ASN A 85 -6.31 19.37 -0.45
C ASN A 85 -7.57 19.24 -1.31
N ASP A 86 -8.64 19.86 -0.83
CA ASP A 86 -9.98 19.86 -1.42
C ASP A 86 -10.26 21.14 -2.25
N SER A 87 -9.21 21.91 -2.58
CA SER A 87 -9.35 23.17 -3.33
C SER A 87 -9.59 22.96 -4.83
N PHE A 88 -9.41 21.74 -5.33
CA PHE A 88 -9.61 21.36 -6.73
C PHE A 88 -10.94 20.63 -6.93
N ALA A 89 -11.41 20.58 -8.18
CA ALA A 89 -12.64 19.84 -8.53
C ALA A 89 -12.57 18.34 -8.16
N MET A 90 -11.37 17.77 -8.18
CA MET A 90 -11.09 16.44 -7.64
C MET A 90 -10.23 16.56 -6.39
N PRO A 91 -10.62 15.95 -5.25
CA PRO A 91 -9.79 15.89 -4.06
C PRO A 91 -8.38 15.38 -4.36
N SER A 92 -7.39 15.95 -3.69
CA SER A 92 -6.00 15.60 -3.91
C SER A 92 -5.21 15.63 -2.60
N TYR A 93 -3.94 15.22 -2.68
CA TYR A 93 -2.98 15.43 -1.61
C TYR A 93 -1.99 16.54 -1.94
N SER A 94 -1.78 17.45 -0.99
CA SER A 94 -0.65 18.37 -0.95
C SER A 94 0.48 17.78 -0.10
N HIS A 95 1.71 18.20 -0.36
CA HIS A 95 2.90 17.69 0.31
C HIS A 95 3.64 18.85 0.98
N ILE A 96 3.61 18.91 2.31
CA ILE A 96 4.28 19.94 3.10
C ILE A 96 5.69 19.44 3.45
N PRO A 97 6.78 20.14 3.10
CA PRO A 97 8.12 19.75 3.53
C PRO A 97 8.24 19.73 5.05
N ILE A 98 8.76 18.64 5.62
CA ILE A 98 8.91 18.48 7.07
C ILE A 98 10.34 18.16 7.51
N GLY A 99 11.27 18.05 6.56
CA GLY A 99 12.68 17.80 6.86
C GLY A 99 13.38 17.13 5.69
N GLU A 100 14.55 16.56 5.97
CA GLU A 100 15.36 15.88 4.99
C GLU A 100 16.17 14.75 5.65
N ILE A 101 16.54 13.75 4.85
CA ILE A 101 17.44 12.66 5.26
C ILE A 101 18.66 12.63 4.34
N PRO A 102 19.80 12.06 4.78
CA PRO A 102 20.94 11.84 3.91
C PRO A 102 20.57 11.06 2.65
N GLN A 103 21.07 11.50 1.50
CA GLN A 103 20.87 10.82 0.21
C GLN A 103 22.02 9.87 -0.10
N VAL A 104 21.70 8.77 -0.78
CA VAL A 104 22.70 7.83 -1.28
C VAL A 104 23.33 8.34 -2.58
N LYS A 105 24.58 7.94 -2.83
CA LYS A 105 25.34 8.37 -4.02
C LYS A 105 24.70 7.95 -5.34
N LEU A 106 24.00 6.81 -5.36
CA LEU A 106 23.37 6.23 -6.54
C LEU A 106 21.96 5.76 -6.18
N THR A 107 20.98 6.19 -6.96
CA THR A 107 19.60 5.68 -6.88
C THR A 107 19.27 4.83 -8.09
N HIS A 108 18.38 3.86 -7.90
CA HIS A 108 17.89 2.98 -8.96
C HIS A 108 16.69 3.59 -9.68
N GLN A 109 16.50 3.27 -10.97
CA GLN A 109 15.28 3.67 -11.67
C GLN A 109 14.10 2.83 -11.17
N PHE A 110 12.91 3.43 -11.15
CA PHE A 110 11.69 2.74 -10.73
C PHE A 110 10.43 3.24 -11.44
N LEU A 111 9.40 2.39 -11.47
CA LEU A 111 8.06 2.72 -11.93
C LEU A 111 7.33 3.45 -10.81
N ASN A 112 7.02 4.72 -11.07
CA ASN A 112 6.41 5.63 -10.11
C ASN A 112 4.90 5.71 -10.34
N THR A 113 4.20 4.73 -9.79
CA THR A 113 2.75 4.79 -9.52
C THR A 113 2.47 5.67 -8.29
N ALA A 114 1.21 5.80 -7.88
CA ALA A 114 0.81 6.54 -6.67
C ALA A 114 1.67 6.14 -5.45
N TYR A 115 1.75 4.85 -5.16
CA TYR A 115 2.81 4.25 -4.36
C TYR A 115 3.79 3.57 -5.30
N PRO A 116 5.08 3.97 -5.35
CA PRO A 116 6.07 3.37 -6.23
C PRO A 116 6.10 1.84 -6.12
N SER A 117 6.04 1.14 -7.25
CA SER A 117 5.66 -0.28 -7.27
C SER A 117 6.76 -1.25 -7.68
N MET A 118 7.72 -0.85 -8.53
CA MET A 118 8.80 -1.75 -8.95
C MET A 118 10.05 -1.01 -9.44
N ASN A 119 11.25 -1.55 -9.18
CA ASN A 119 12.50 -1.01 -9.74
C ASN A 119 13.15 -1.90 -10.82
N GLN A 120 14.25 -1.42 -11.41
CA GLN A 120 15.02 -2.14 -12.44
C GLN A 120 15.60 -3.51 -12.03
N TYR A 121 15.62 -3.83 -10.74
CA TYR A 121 16.06 -5.14 -10.24
C TYR A 121 14.89 -6.10 -10.02
N GLN A 122 13.69 -5.75 -10.51
CA GLN A 122 12.46 -6.50 -10.29
C GLN A 122 12.07 -6.63 -8.81
N LEU A 123 12.56 -5.72 -7.96
CA LEU A 123 12.03 -5.56 -6.61
C LEU A 123 10.66 -4.90 -6.72
N GLY A 124 9.60 -5.64 -6.39
CA GLY A 124 8.22 -5.15 -6.32
C GLY A 124 7.81 -4.79 -4.89
N ILE A 125 7.03 -3.72 -4.73
CA ILE A 125 6.45 -3.26 -3.47
C ILE A 125 4.93 -3.26 -3.59
N GLY A 126 4.26 -3.84 -2.60
CA GLY A 126 2.83 -3.70 -2.37
C GLY A 126 2.62 -3.15 -0.97
N GLU A 127 1.64 -2.28 -0.82
CA GLU A 127 1.32 -1.62 0.45
C GLU A 127 0.00 -2.15 0.99
N SER A 128 -0.17 -2.08 2.30
CA SER A 128 -1.42 -2.38 2.99
C SER A 128 -1.71 -1.28 3.99
N THR A 129 -2.80 -0.55 3.75
CA THR A 129 -3.29 0.43 4.71
C THR A 129 -4.23 -0.27 5.68
N PHE A 130 -3.78 -0.42 6.91
CA PHE A 130 -4.64 -0.80 8.03
C PHE A 130 -4.50 0.24 9.13
N GLY A 131 -5.61 0.51 9.83
CA GLY A 131 -5.59 1.40 10.98
C GLY A 131 -4.66 0.87 12.09
N GLY A 132 -4.10 1.78 12.87
CA GLY A 132 -3.38 1.46 14.09
C GLY A 132 -4.25 1.64 15.33
N ARG A 133 -3.74 1.21 16.48
CA ARG A 133 -4.30 1.62 17.76
C ARG A 133 -3.90 3.08 18.02
N GLU A 134 -4.79 3.88 18.60
CA GLU A 134 -4.55 5.30 18.85
C GLU A 134 -3.27 5.53 19.69
N GLU A 135 -3.01 4.66 20.67
CA GLU A 135 -1.82 4.71 21.51
C GLU A 135 -0.50 4.43 20.78
N LEU A 136 -0.54 3.92 19.53
CA LEU A 136 0.64 3.67 18.69
C LEU A 136 0.91 4.82 17.70
N GLN A 137 0.08 5.87 17.69
CA GLN A 137 0.32 7.04 16.86
C GLN A 137 1.59 7.78 17.30
N SER A 138 2.44 8.12 16.34
CA SER A 138 3.62 8.96 16.58
C SER A 138 3.74 10.04 15.51
N ASP A 139 3.92 11.28 15.96
CA ASP A 139 4.14 12.44 15.09
C ASP A 139 5.63 12.80 14.97
N SER A 140 6.53 11.98 15.54
CA SER A 140 7.98 12.19 15.46
C SER A 140 8.60 11.69 14.15
N GLY A 141 7.85 10.94 13.34
CA GLY A 141 8.33 10.32 12.11
C GLY A 141 8.50 11.32 10.97
N LEU A 142 9.63 11.26 10.27
CA LEU A 142 9.89 12.07 9.07
C LEU A 142 9.43 11.41 7.77
N ILE A 143 9.31 10.08 7.75
CA ILE A 143 9.13 9.31 6.52
C ILE A 143 7.71 8.73 6.50
N ASP A 144 6.89 9.22 5.58
CA ASP A 144 5.57 8.60 5.32
C ASP A 144 5.70 7.31 4.49
N CYS A 145 4.61 6.54 4.40
CA CYS A 145 4.61 5.26 3.69
C CYS A 145 4.96 5.39 2.20
N GLN A 146 4.50 6.44 1.51
CA GLN A 146 4.81 6.67 0.10
C GLN A 146 6.30 6.97 -0.10
N ARG A 147 6.91 7.76 0.80
CA ARG A 147 8.35 8.05 0.82
C ARG A 147 9.16 6.82 1.17
N LEU A 148 8.70 5.99 2.10
CA LEU A 148 9.37 4.73 2.43
C LEU A 148 9.42 3.80 1.21
N CYS A 149 8.31 3.62 0.50
CA CYS A 149 8.27 2.84 -0.75
C CYS A 149 9.27 3.37 -1.79
N ARG A 150 9.30 4.70 -1.98
CA ARG A 150 10.29 5.33 -2.88
C ARG A 150 11.72 5.05 -2.45
N LEU A 151 12.05 5.24 -1.17
CA LEU A 151 13.40 5.05 -0.64
C LEU A 151 13.87 3.60 -0.78
N MET A 152 13.00 2.63 -0.49
CA MET A 152 13.28 1.21 -0.72
C MET A 152 13.60 0.93 -2.19
N LEU A 153 12.78 1.42 -3.13
CA LEU A 153 13.01 1.20 -4.55
C LEU A 153 14.24 1.94 -5.09
N GLU A 154 14.55 3.12 -4.57
CA GLU A 154 15.74 3.89 -4.94
C GLU A 154 17.04 3.23 -4.44
N ARG A 155 17.01 2.52 -3.30
CA ARG A 155 18.22 2.12 -2.55
C ARG A 155 18.48 0.61 -2.49
N CYS A 156 17.47 -0.22 -2.79
CA CYS A 156 17.56 -1.67 -2.61
C CYS A 156 17.34 -2.44 -3.92
N LYS A 157 17.88 -3.66 -3.98
CA LYS A 157 17.75 -4.58 -5.12
C LYS A 157 16.90 -5.80 -4.78
N THR A 158 16.78 -6.13 -3.49
CA THR A 158 16.03 -7.31 -3.03
C THR A 158 15.01 -6.96 -1.96
N ALA A 159 14.02 -7.84 -1.78
CA ALA A 159 13.00 -7.65 -0.74
C ALA A 159 13.59 -7.65 0.68
N ARG A 160 14.66 -8.42 0.92
CA ARG A 160 15.30 -8.48 2.24
C ARG A 160 16.05 -7.19 2.56
N GLU A 161 16.80 -6.64 1.61
CA GLU A 161 17.45 -5.34 1.74
C GLU A 161 16.42 -4.22 1.99
N ALA A 162 15.26 -4.28 1.33
CA ALA A 162 14.19 -3.31 1.54
C ALA A 162 13.60 -3.37 2.95
N ILE A 163 13.40 -4.58 3.51
CA ILE A 163 12.92 -4.77 4.88
C ILE A 163 13.95 -4.26 5.90
N GLU A 164 15.23 -4.56 5.69
CA GLU A 164 16.32 -4.09 6.57
C GLU A 164 16.40 -2.56 6.54
N LEU A 165 16.40 -1.95 5.35
CA LEU A 165 16.39 -0.50 5.21
C LEU A 165 15.15 0.13 5.84
N ALA A 166 13.97 -0.48 5.71
CA ALA A 166 12.76 0.03 6.34
C ALA A 166 12.92 0.10 7.86
N GLY A 167 13.44 -0.97 8.49
CA GLY A 167 13.71 -0.99 9.93
C GLY A 167 14.83 -0.04 10.38
N GLU A 168 15.76 0.35 9.51
CA GLU A 168 16.76 1.39 9.82
C GLU A 168 16.18 2.81 9.75
N LEU A 169 15.13 3.01 8.97
CA LEU A 169 14.52 4.32 8.70
C LEU A 169 13.30 4.63 9.56
N THR A 170 12.70 3.63 10.23
CA THR A 170 11.48 3.74 11.06
C THR A 170 11.70 3.17 12.44
#